data_AF-A0A257QLS1-F1
#
_entry.id   AF-A0A257QLS1-F1
#
_cell.length_a   1.000
_cell.length_b   1.000
_cell.length_c   1.000
_cell.angle_alpha   90.00
_cell.angle_beta   90.00
_cell.angle_gamma   90.00
#
_symmetry.space_group_name_H-M   'P 1'
#
loop_
_entity.id
_entity.type
_entity.pdbx_description
1 polymer ?
#
loop_
_entity_poly.entity_id
_entity_poly.type
_entity_poly.pdbx_seq_one_letter_code
_entity_poly.pdbx_strand_id
1 'polypeptide(L)'
;VALLGWSDGGATVLNSIAAAPDLPPGLIRGAVALYPACARVAKLPHWRAAVPLLILMGADDDWTPPAPCQALARRQPRLISMHLYPGAYHDFDVPRDPVHLVKNLVYTKSGTGIAHAGENPVARDAARQAVPLFLAGLPPAG
;
A
#
# COMPACT_ATOMS: atom_id res chain seq x y z
N VAL A 1 6.63 15.43 -8.30
CA VAL A 1 7.14 14.04 -8.21
C VAL A 1 6.00 13.09 -7.80
N ALA A 2 6.12 11.78 -8.00
CA ALA A 2 5.23 10.79 -7.37
C ALA A 2 6.06 9.82 -6.52
N LEU A 3 5.47 9.31 -5.43
CA LEU A 3 6.12 8.34 -4.56
C LEU A 3 5.58 6.93 -4.84
N LEU A 4 6.45 5.93 -4.79
CA LEU A 4 6.12 4.53 -4.95
C LEU A 4 6.93 3.72 -3.94
N GLY A 5 6.28 2.82 -3.20
CA GLY A 5 6.95 1.99 -2.19
C GLY A 5 6.21 0.70 -1.92
N TRP A 6 6.96 -0.32 -1.50
CA TRP A 6 6.49 -1.67 -1.16
C TRP A 6 6.72 -1.94 0.33
N SER A 7 5.85 -2.71 0.98
CA SER A 7 5.99 -3.14 2.39
C SER A 7 6.32 -1.97 3.34
N ASP A 8 7.48 -2.00 4.01
CA ASP A 8 8.01 -0.90 4.83
C ASP A 8 8.19 0.41 4.04
N GLY A 9 8.64 0.33 2.78
CA GLY A 9 8.65 1.48 1.87
C GLY A 9 7.24 2.01 1.58
N GLY A 10 6.24 1.13 1.52
CA GLY A 10 4.83 1.51 1.43
C GLY A 10 4.35 2.23 2.69
N ALA A 11 4.79 1.79 3.87
CA ALA A 11 4.53 2.51 5.13
C ALA A 11 5.23 3.88 5.16
N THR A 12 6.46 3.97 4.65
CA THR A 12 7.15 5.26 4.47
C THR A 12 6.36 6.19 3.57
N VAL A 13 5.84 5.71 2.43
CA VAL A 13 4.96 6.49 1.55
C VAL A 13 3.76 7.07 2.32
N LEU A 14 3.08 6.27 3.15
CA LEU A 14 1.95 6.74 3.96
C LEU A 14 2.35 7.86 4.94
N ASN A 15 3.56 7.80 5.51
CA ASN A 15 4.06 8.82 6.40
C ASN A 15 4.46 10.09 5.64
N SER A 16 5.11 9.97 4.48
CA SER A 16 5.57 11.10 3.66
C SER A 16 4.43 11.93 3.07
N ILE A 17 3.24 11.34 2.91
CA ILE A 17 2.07 12.05 2.38
C ILE A 17 1.04 12.44 3.45
N ALA A 18 1.39 12.31 4.73
CA ALA A 18 0.52 12.80 5.80
C ALA A 18 0.32 14.32 5.63
N ALA A 19 -0.92 14.79 5.68
CA ALA A 19 -1.23 16.20 5.61
C ALA A 19 -0.55 16.95 6.75
N ALA A 20 0.40 17.81 6.39
CA ALA A 20 1.20 18.61 7.30
C ALA A 20 1.40 20.02 6.73
N PRO A 21 1.53 21.07 7.56
CA PRO A 21 1.66 22.46 7.09
C PRO A 21 2.91 22.72 6.23
N ASP A 22 3.95 21.92 6.41
CA ASP A 22 5.26 22.05 5.81
C ASP A 22 5.43 21.26 4.51
N LEU A 23 4.44 20.46 4.10
CA LEU A 23 4.47 19.78 2.80
C LEU A 23 4.16 20.79 1.68
N PRO A 24 5.14 21.16 0.83
CA PRO A 24 4.91 22.18 -0.18
C PRO A 24 3.89 21.71 -1.23
N PRO A 25 2.92 22.56 -1.63
CA PRO A 25 1.99 22.24 -2.70
C PRO A 25 2.74 21.81 -3.97
N GLY A 26 2.27 20.74 -4.61
CA GLY A 26 2.81 20.27 -5.90
C GLY A 26 4.13 19.49 -5.84
N LEU A 27 4.83 19.46 -4.68
CA LEU A 27 6.07 18.68 -4.53
C LEU A 27 5.82 17.18 -4.81
N ILE A 28 4.84 16.63 -4.10
CA ILE A 28 4.30 15.29 -4.33
C ILE A 28 2.94 15.45 -5.01
N ARG A 29 2.74 14.79 -6.15
CA ARG A 29 1.49 14.85 -6.93
C ARG A 29 0.58 13.65 -6.68
N GLY A 30 1.16 12.55 -6.21
CA GLY A 30 0.46 11.30 -5.92
C GLY A 30 1.42 10.27 -5.35
N ALA A 31 0.83 9.20 -4.81
CA ALA A 31 1.54 8.15 -4.12
C ALA A 31 0.96 6.77 -4.45
N VAL A 32 1.82 5.77 -4.48
CA VAL A 32 1.45 4.37 -4.64
C VAL A 32 2.12 3.56 -3.53
N ALA A 33 1.35 2.74 -2.83
CA ALA A 33 1.83 1.86 -1.78
C ALA A 33 1.40 0.42 -2.06
N LEU A 34 2.38 -0.47 -2.26
CA LEU A 34 2.14 -1.90 -2.40
C LEU A 34 2.26 -2.58 -1.03
N TYR A 35 1.19 -3.28 -0.64
CA TYR A 35 1.03 -4.06 0.59
C TYR A 35 1.60 -3.37 1.86
N PRO A 36 1.24 -2.09 2.12
CA PRO A 36 1.81 -1.34 3.23
C PRO A 36 1.29 -1.79 4.59
N ALA A 37 2.10 -1.60 5.64
CA ALA A 37 1.64 -1.73 7.02
C ALA A 37 0.79 -0.51 7.46
N CYS A 38 -0.53 -0.54 7.22
CA CYS A 38 -1.41 0.58 7.60
C CYS A 38 -1.80 0.65 9.09
N ALA A 39 -1.49 -0.38 9.90
CA ALA A 39 -2.02 -0.51 11.27
C ALA A 39 -1.74 0.69 12.18
N ARG A 40 -0.53 1.27 12.09
CA ARG A 40 -0.14 2.46 12.87
C ARG A 40 -0.89 3.70 12.38
N VAL A 41 -0.87 3.95 11.08
CA VAL A 41 -1.49 5.12 10.44
C VAL A 41 -3.01 5.11 10.61
N ALA A 42 -3.66 3.96 10.49
CA ALA A 42 -5.10 3.82 10.65
C ALA A 42 -5.59 4.17 12.07
N LYS A 43 -4.74 4.03 13.08
CA LYS A 43 -5.02 4.42 14.48
C LYS A 43 -4.86 5.92 14.74
N LEU A 44 -4.26 6.67 13.82
CA LEU A 44 -4.10 8.12 13.97
C LEU A 44 -5.40 8.83 13.53
N PRO A 45 -6.14 9.49 14.45
CA PRO A 45 -7.42 10.11 14.13
C PRO A 45 -7.29 11.27 13.14
N HIS A 46 -6.17 12.00 13.19
CA HIS A 46 -5.91 13.16 12.35
C HIS A 46 -5.12 12.85 11.08
N TRP A 47 -4.66 11.60 10.88
CA TRP A 47 -3.97 11.27 9.65
C TRP A 47 -4.91 11.41 8.47
N ARG A 48 -4.46 12.16 7.46
CA ARG A 48 -5.12 12.39 6.19
C ARG A 48 -4.09 12.36 5.08
N ALA A 49 -4.44 11.80 3.93
CA ALA A 49 -3.60 11.88 2.75
C ALA A 49 -3.62 13.32 2.23
N ALA A 50 -2.45 13.89 1.98
CA ALA A 50 -2.30 15.22 1.37
C ALA A 50 -2.49 15.18 -0.16
N VAL A 51 -2.29 14.01 -0.77
CA VAL A 51 -2.28 13.79 -2.22
C VAL A 51 -3.06 12.51 -2.55
N PRO A 52 -3.48 12.29 -3.80
CA PRO A 52 -4.04 11.01 -4.23
C PRO A 52 -3.12 9.84 -3.90
N LEU A 53 -3.68 8.76 -3.37
CA LEU A 53 -2.99 7.55 -2.96
C LEU A 53 -3.64 6.33 -3.61
N LEU A 54 -2.83 5.49 -4.24
CA LEU A 54 -3.20 4.13 -4.65
C LEU A 54 -2.60 3.11 -3.68
N ILE A 55 -3.43 2.25 -3.09
CA ILE A 55 -3.00 1.09 -2.30
C ILE A 55 -3.28 -0.18 -3.10
N LEU A 56 -2.27 -1.00 -3.32
CA LEU A 56 -2.37 -2.29 -4.02
C LEU A 56 -1.97 -3.40 -3.05
N MET A 57 -2.83 -4.37 -2.80
CA MET A 57 -2.60 -5.27 -1.67
C MET A 57 -3.19 -6.66 -1.89
N GLY A 58 -2.49 -7.68 -1.40
CA GLY A 58 -3.05 -9.03 -1.32
C GLY A 58 -4.22 -9.08 -0.35
N ALA A 59 -5.33 -9.72 -0.75
CA ALA A 59 -6.48 -9.88 0.14
C ALA A 59 -6.20 -10.86 1.29
N ASP A 60 -5.25 -11.77 1.09
CA ASP A 60 -4.93 -12.84 2.03
C ASP A 60 -3.64 -12.56 2.82
N ASP A 61 -3.05 -11.37 2.64
CA ASP A 61 -1.83 -10.93 3.33
C ASP A 61 -1.98 -11.09 4.87
N ASP A 62 -1.17 -12.00 5.42
CA ASP A 62 -1.08 -12.33 6.83
C ASP A 62 0.18 -11.77 7.50
N TRP A 63 1.02 -11.06 6.74
CA TRP A 63 2.14 -10.28 7.27
C TRP A 63 1.67 -8.87 7.64
N THR A 64 1.11 -8.14 6.67
CA THR A 64 0.48 -6.84 6.87
C THR A 64 -1.01 -6.98 6.54
N PRO A 65 -1.91 -7.24 7.51
CA PRO A 65 -3.31 -7.49 7.20
C PRO A 65 -3.99 -6.31 6.48
N PRO A 66 -4.89 -6.56 5.51
CA PRO A 66 -5.52 -5.49 4.73
C PRO A 66 -6.54 -4.64 5.50
N ALA A 67 -7.11 -5.17 6.58
CA ALA A 67 -8.20 -4.51 7.31
C ALA A 67 -7.92 -3.06 7.76
N PRO A 68 -6.72 -2.71 8.30
CA PRO A 68 -6.38 -1.34 8.61
C PRO A 68 -6.28 -0.43 7.37
N CYS A 69 -5.75 -0.94 6.25
CA CYS A 69 -5.69 -0.17 4.99
C CYS A 69 -7.10 0.08 4.42
N GLN A 70 -7.99 -0.91 4.49
CA GLN A 70 -9.38 -0.74 4.09
C GLN A 70 -10.10 0.31 4.95
N ALA A 71 -9.85 0.32 6.27
CA ALA A 71 -10.40 1.35 7.16
C ALA A 71 -9.89 2.75 6.79
N LEU A 72 -8.61 2.86 6.42
CA LEU A 72 -8.01 4.10 5.96
C LEU A 72 -8.65 4.60 4.66
N ALA A 73 -8.80 3.72 3.67
CA ALA A 73 -9.42 4.03 2.38
C ALA A 73 -10.89 4.47 2.55
N ARG A 74 -11.67 3.76 3.39
CA ARG A 74 -13.07 4.12 3.70
C ARG A 74 -13.22 5.49 4.35
N ARG A 75 -12.23 5.95 5.12
CA ARG A 75 -12.24 7.31 5.72
C ARG A 75 -12.01 8.41 4.69
N GLN A 76 -11.35 8.10 3.56
CA GLN A 76 -10.92 9.09 2.57
C GLN A 76 -11.15 8.60 1.13
N PRO A 77 -12.39 8.20 0.75
CA PRO A 77 -12.67 7.52 -0.51
C PRO A 77 -12.46 8.39 -1.76
N ARG A 78 -12.33 9.71 -1.60
CA ARG A 78 -12.02 10.64 -2.71
C ARG A 78 -10.52 10.77 -2.99
N LEU A 79 -9.66 10.38 -2.04
CA LEU A 79 -8.21 10.52 -2.15
C LEU A 79 -7.50 9.16 -2.20
N ILE A 80 -8.10 8.12 -1.62
CA ILE A 80 -7.48 6.81 -1.50
C ILE A 80 -8.25 5.81 -2.35
N SER A 81 -7.61 5.36 -3.42
CA SER A 81 -8.04 4.20 -4.21
C SER A 81 -7.34 2.95 -3.67
N MET A 82 -8.08 1.87 -3.44
CA MET A 82 -7.50 0.63 -2.92
C MET A 82 -7.96 -0.57 -3.75
N HIS A 83 -7.01 -1.37 -4.23
CA HIS A 83 -7.28 -2.62 -4.91
C HIS A 83 -6.81 -3.79 -4.03
N LEU A 84 -7.71 -4.75 -3.83
CA LEU A 84 -7.43 -6.01 -3.14
C LEU A 84 -7.43 -7.15 -4.14
N TYR A 85 -6.39 -7.97 -4.09
CA TYR A 85 -6.24 -9.11 -4.98
C TYR A 85 -6.51 -10.42 -4.22
N PRO A 86 -7.63 -11.11 -4.49
CA PRO A 86 -7.94 -12.41 -3.88
C PRO A 86 -6.85 -13.46 -4.17
N GLY A 87 -6.50 -14.29 -3.20
CA GLY A 87 -5.46 -15.32 -3.36
C GLY A 87 -4.03 -14.79 -3.38
N ALA A 88 -3.82 -13.50 -3.14
CA ALA A 88 -2.50 -12.89 -3.09
C ALA A 88 -2.12 -12.55 -1.65
N TYR A 89 -0.86 -12.79 -1.32
CA TYR A 89 -0.23 -12.51 -0.04
C TYR A 89 0.72 -11.30 -0.14
N HIS A 90 1.63 -11.16 0.81
CA HIS A 90 2.75 -10.24 0.72
C HIS A 90 3.63 -10.56 -0.50
N ASP A 91 4.32 -9.57 -1.07
CA ASP A 91 5.23 -9.75 -2.22
C ASP A 91 4.60 -10.39 -3.46
N PHE A 92 3.28 -10.25 -3.64
CA PHE A 92 2.55 -10.83 -4.76
C PHE A 92 3.07 -10.42 -6.15
N ASP A 93 3.79 -9.30 -6.25
CA ASP A 93 4.29 -8.75 -7.51
C ASP A 93 5.75 -9.13 -7.83
N VAL A 94 6.41 -9.89 -6.94
CA VAL A 94 7.79 -10.36 -7.14
C VAL A 94 7.79 -11.52 -8.14
N PRO A 95 8.40 -11.36 -9.34
CA PRO A 95 8.31 -12.37 -10.38
C PRO A 95 9.20 -13.58 -10.09
N ARG A 96 8.66 -14.79 -10.34
CA ARG A 96 9.35 -16.08 -10.15
C ARG A 96 9.67 -16.38 -8.69
N ASP A 97 8.84 -15.90 -7.78
CA ASP A 97 8.94 -16.19 -6.35
C ASP A 97 7.71 -17.01 -5.91
N PRO A 98 7.77 -18.34 -5.83
CA PRO A 98 6.63 -19.14 -5.38
C PRO A 98 6.21 -18.78 -3.95
N VAL A 99 4.90 -18.93 -3.66
CA VAL A 99 4.40 -18.70 -2.30
C VAL A 99 5.14 -19.59 -1.29
N HIS A 100 5.69 -18.96 -0.27
CA HIS A 100 6.48 -19.60 0.77
C HIS A 100 6.22 -18.96 2.14
N LEU A 101 6.71 -19.60 3.20
CA LEU A 101 6.62 -19.08 4.56
C LEU A 101 7.85 -18.24 4.90
N VAL A 102 7.62 -17.00 5.29
CA VAL A 102 8.64 -16.12 5.89
C VAL A 102 8.56 -16.26 7.41
N LYS A 103 9.71 -16.39 8.08
CA LYS A 103 9.82 -16.63 9.53
C LYS A 103 10.58 -15.51 10.22
N ASN A 104 10.55 -15.51 11.56
CA ASN A 104 11.23 -14.52 12.42
C ASN A 104 10.72 -13.08 12.22
N LEU A 105 9.45 -12.95 11.86
CA LEU A 105 8.81 -11.65 11.67
C LEU A 105 8.40 -11.06 13.02
N VAL A 106 8.72 -9.78 13.22
CA VAL A 106 8.36 -9.06 14.45
C VAL A 106 6.84 -8.86 14.54
N TYR A 107 6.17 -8.67 13.40
CA TYR A 107 4.73 -8.43 13.32
C TYR A 107 4.11 -9.30 12.24
N THR A 108 3.04 -10.01 12.61
CA THR A 108 2.20 -10.84 11.73
C THR A 108 0.76 -10.82 12.25
N LYS A 109 -0.21 -11.15 11.40
CA LYS A 109 -1.63 -11.25 11.79
C LYS A 109 -1.87 -12.21 12.95
N SER A 110 -1.19 -13.35 12.90
CA SER A 110 -1.32 -14.45 13.86
C SER A 110 -0.52 -14.22 15.15
N GLY A 111 0.44 -13.31 15.15
CA GLY A 111 1.41 -13.13 16.24
C GLY A 111 2.45 -14.24 16.34
N THR A 112 2.49 -15.19 15.39
CA THR A 112 3.45 -16.32 15.41
C THR A 112 4.81 -15.96 14.82
N GLY A 113 4.94 -14.79 14.20
CA GLY A 113 6.14 -14.38 13.48
C GLY A 113 6.37 -15.16 12.19
N ILE A 114 5.32 -15.78 11.66
CA ILE A 114 5.30 -16.50 10.39
C ILE A 114 4.18 -15.93 9.52
N ALA A 115 4.47 -15.69 8.24
CA ALA A 115 3.52 -15.22 7.24
C ALA A 115 3.81 -15.83 5.87
N HIS A 116 2.84 -15.77 4.96
CA HIS A 116 3.01 -16.14 3.56
C HIS A 116 3.47 -14.93 2.74
N ALA A 117 4.38 -15.18 1.82
CA ALA A 117 4.80 -14.20 0.82
C ALA A 117 5.09 -14.92 -0.51
N GLY A 118 5.01 -14.18 -1.61
CA GLY A 118 5.39 -14.65 -2.93
C GLY A 118 4.34 -14.35 -3.99
N GLU A 119 4.73 -14.62 -5.23
CA GLU A 119 4.07 -14.25 -6.46
C GLU A 119 2.62 -14.75 -6.55
N ASN A 120 1.75 -13.84 -6.98
CA ASN A 120 0.48 -14.17 -7.61
C ASN A 120 0.47 -13.51 -9.00
N PRO A 121 0.64 -14.28 -10.10
CA PRO A 121 0.82 -13.70 -11.44
C PRO A 121 -0.33 -12.80 -11.88
N VAL A 122 -1.57 -13.15 -11.51
CA VAL A 122 -2.77 -12.35 -11.85
C VAL A 122 -2.75 -11.02 -11.09
N ALA A 123 -2.45 -11.05 -9.79
CA ALA A 123 -2.35 -9.85 -8.97
C ALA A 123 -1.18 -8.96 -9.42
N ARG A 124 -0.02 -9.56 -9.72
CA ARG A 124 1.17 -8.88 -10.25
C ARG A 124 0.83 -8.11 -11.53
N ASP A 125 0.22 -8.78 -12.49
CA ASP A 125 -0.08 -8.18 -13.79
C ASP A 125 -1.14 -7.07 -13.66
N ALA A 126 -2.16 -7.27 -12.80
CA ALA A 126 -3.14 -6.24 -12.48
C ALA A 126 -2.49 -5.02 -11.79
N ALA A 127 -1.59 -5.23 -10.84
CA ALA A 127 -0.85 -4.15 -10.18
C ALA A 127 0.03 -3.38 -11.17
N ARG A 128 0.74 -4.07 -12.06
CA ARG A 128 1.58 -3.47 -13.11
C ARG A 128 0.78 -2.60 -14.07
N GLN A 129 -0.50 -2.91 -14.31
CA GLN A 129 -1.40 -2.07 -15.10
C GLN A 129 -1.97 -0.90 -14.29
N ALA A 130 -2.33 -1.14 -13.03
CA ALA A 130 -2.96 -0.12 -12.17
C ALA A 130 -2.03 1.07 -11.89
N VAL A 131 -0.74 0.83 -11.67
CA VAL A 131 0.25 1.90 -11.37
C VAL A 131 0.33 2.97 -12.46
N PRO A 132 0.66 2.65 -13.74
CA PRO A 132 0.77 3.67 -14.77
C PRO A 132 -0.58 4.37 -15.06
N LEU A 133 -1.70 3.66 -14.99
CA LEU A 133 -3.03 4.26 -15.15
C LEU A 133 -3.31 5.31 -14.07
N PHE A 134 -3.00 4.99 -12.81
CA PHE A 134 -3.12 5.94 -11.72
C PHE A 134 -2.19 7.14 -11.90
N LEU A 135 -0.92 6.91 -12.25
CA LEU A 135 0.06 7.99 -12.44
C LEU A 135 -0.32 8.92 -13.59
N ALA A 136 -0.90 8.40 -14.68
CA ALA A 136 -1.38 9.19 -15.81
C ALA A 136 -2.60 10.06 -15.46
N GLY A 137 -3.39 9.64 -14.47
CA GLY A 137 -4.56 10.39 -13.98
C GLY A 137 -4.25 11.43 -12.89
N LEU A 138 -2.99 11.59 -12.48
CA LEU A 138 -2.63 12.57 -11.45
C LEU A 138 -2.81 14.01 -11.95
N PRO A 139 -3.12 14.97 -11.05
CA PRO A 139 -3.20 16.37 -11.41
C PRO A 139 -1.92 16.89 -12.09
N PRO A 140 -2.02 17.85 -13.02
CA PRO A 140 -0.85 18.49 -13.60
C PRO A 140 0.03 19.12 -12.52
N ALA A 141 1.34 19.23 -12.79
CA ALA A 141 2.19 20.07 -11.95
C ALA A 141 1.69 21.52 -12.09
N GLY A 142 1.32 22.13 -10.97
CA GLY A 142 0.94 23.55 -10.92
C GLY A 142 2.09 24.48 -11.25
#